data_AF-A0A835X376-F1
#
_entry.id   AF-A0A835X376-F1
#
_cell.length_a   1.000
_cell.length_b   1.000
_cell.length_c   1.000
_cell.angle_alpha   90.00
_cell.angle_beta   90.00
_cell.angle_gamma   90.00
#
_symmetry.space_group_name_H-M   'P 1'
#
loop_
_entity.id
_entity.type
_entity.pdbx_description
1 polymer ?
#
loop_
_entity_poly.entity_id
_entity_poly.type
_entity_poly.pdbx_seq_one_letter_code
_entity_poly.pdbx_strand_id
1 'polypeptide(L)'
;MNLWGDEIYTNESPIIENEENAKPVVELNDVAYWPTGKAICLFFGPTPIGKKGEIKPYSPVNVIGKILNPDKSVLKKITNGIEGTFKLKK
;
A
#
# COMPACT_ATOMS: atom_id res chain seq x y z
N MET A 1 -9.97 -1.90 -5.60
CA MET A 1 -9.08 -1.81 -4.42
C MET A 1 -9.34 -3.01 -3.55
N ASN A 2 -8.30 -3.59 -2.98
CA ASN A 2 -8.36 -4.80 -2.18
C ASN A 2 -7.74 -4.54 -0.81
N LEU A 3 -8.11 -5.38 0.16
CA LEU A 3 -7.75 -5.24 1.56
C LEU A 3 -7.00 -6.49 2.03
N TRP A 4 -5.88 -6.30 2.70
CA TRP A 4 -5.08 -7.37 3.28
C TRP A 4 -4.62 -6.99 4.69
N GLY A 5 -5.37 -7.42 5.71
CA GLY A 5 -5.14 -6.95 7.08
C GLY A 5 -5.42 -5.45 7.21
N ASP A 6 -4.41 -4.66 7.58
CA ASP A 6 -4.45 -3.18 7.60
C ASP A 6 -3.74 -2.56 6.37
N GLU A 7 -3.54 -3.34 5.30
CA GLU A 7 -2.98 -2.87 4.03
C GLU A 7 -4.09 -2.74 2.98
N ILE A 8 -4.06 -1.64 2.21
CA ILE A 8 -4.89 -1.48 1.01
C ILE A 8 -3.98 -1.55 -0.21
N TYR A 9 -4.33 -2.39 -1.18
CA TYR A 9 -3.62 -2.45 -2.45
C TYR A 9 -4.56 -2.27 -3.64
N THR A 10 -4.05 -1.65 -4.71
CA THR A 10 -4.80 -1.49 -5.96
C THR A 10 -4.74 -2.77 -6.82
N ASN A 11 -5.59 -2.84 -7.83
CA ASN A 11 -5.39 -3.81 -8.93
C ASN A 11 -4.19 -3.39 -9.79
N GLU A 12 -3.92 -4.16 -10.85
CA GLU A 12 -2.87 -3.85 -11.83
C GLU A 12 -3.01 -2.40 -12.32
N SER A 13 -1.98 -1.62 -12.01
CA SER A 13 -1.81 -0.24 -12.45
C SER A 13 -1.14 -0.24 -13.83
N PRO A 14 -1.49 0.72 -14.71
CA PRO A 14 -0.76 0.92 -15.96
C PRO A 14 0.69 1.40 -15.75
N ILE A 15 1.07 1.71 -14.51
CA ILE A 15 2.43 2.09 -14.13
C ILE A 15 3.32 0.84 -14.19
N ILE A 16 4.47 0.94 -14.85
CA ILE A 16 5.47 -0.13 -14.92
C ILE A 16 6.80 0.46 -14.50
N GLU A 17 7.09 0.36 -13.20
CA GLU A 17 8.38 0.76 -12.64
C GLU A 17 9.12 -0.48 -12.13
N ASN A 18 10.44 -0.51 -12.29
CA ASN A 18 11.28 -1.58 -11.77
C ASN A 18 11.49 -1.42 -10.25
N GLU A 19 12.03 -2.45 -9.61
CA GLU A 19 12.50 -2.37 -8.23
C GLU A 19 13.59 -1.30 -8.11
N GLU A 20 13.26 -0.16 -7.51
CA GLU A 20 14.18 0.93 -7.21
C GLU A 20 14.09 1.16 -5.71
N ASN A 21 15.10 0.68 -4.98
CA ASN A 21 15.15 0.75 -3.52
C ASN A 21 14.01 -0.04 -2.81
N ALA A 22 13.67 -1.22 -3.34
CA ALA A 22 12.62 -2.05 -2.80
C ALA A 22 12.93 -2.46 -1.35
N LYS A 23 12.06 -2.05 -0.41
CA LYS A 23 12.23 -2.30 1.02
C LYS A 23 11.38 -3.51 1.45
N PRO A 24 11.96 -4.44 2.21
CA PRO A 24 11.22 -5.59 2.74
C PRO A 24 10.38 -5.26 3.98
N VAL A 25 10.57 -4.08 4.57
CA VAL A 25 9.83 -3.58 5.74
C VAL A 25 9.52 -2.10 5.49
N VAL A 26 8.31 -1.69 5.81
CA VAL A 26 7.82 -0.31 5.67
C VAL A 26 7.34 0.22 7.02
N GLU A 27 7.14 1.53 7.09
CA GLU A 27 6.63 2.19 8.28
C GLU A 27 5.11 2.39 8.21
N LEU A 28 4.52 2.71 9.37
CA LEU A 28 3.12 3.06 9.46
C LEU A 28 2.84 4.28 8.59
N ASN A 29 1.79 4.19 7.77
CA ASN A 29 1.35 5.20 6.82
C ASN A 29 2.24 5.36 5.58
N ASP A 30 3.15 4.44 5.29
CA ASP A 30 3.87 4.48 4.03
C ASP A 30 2.96 4.18 2.84
N VAL A 31 3.32 4.78 1.71
CA VAL A 31 2.77 4.50 0.39
C VAL A 31 3.89 3.90 -0.43
N ALA A 32 3.68 2.69 -0.92
CA ALA A 32 4.67 2.01 -1.73
C ALA A 32 4.07 1.49 -3.04
N TYR A 33 4.92 1.35 -4.03
CA TYR A 33 4.60 0.67 -5.27
C TYR A 33 5.15 -0.76 -5.20
N TRP A 34 4.28 -1.73 -5.50
CA TRP A 34 4.62 -3.15 -5.57
C TRP A 34 4.86 -3.53 -7.04
N PRO A 35 6.12 -3.68 -7.47
CA PRO A 35 6.46 -3.90 -8.87
C PRO A 35 6.00 -5.27 -9.39
N THR A 36 6.09 -6.32 -8.57
CA THR A 36 5.69 -7.68 -8.97
C THR A 36 4.20 -7.79 -9.30
N GLY A 37 3.35 -7.11 -8.52
CA GLY A 37 1.89 -7.08 -8.74
C GLY A 37 1.41 -5.84 -9.52
N LYS A 38 2.34 -4.96 -9.92
CA LYS A 38 2.08 -3.63 -10.49
C LYS A 38 0.99 -2.86 -9.75
N ALA A 39 1.02 -2.89 -8.42
CA ALA A 39 -0.02 -2.32 -7.58
C ALA A 39 0.55 -1.25 -6.67
N ILE A 40 -0.28 -0.30 -6.25
CA ILE A 40 0.08 0.65 -5.20
C ILE A 40 -0.46 0.10 -3.88
N CYS A 41 0.42 -0.02 -2.89
CA CYS A 41 0.13 -0.45 -1.53
C CYS A 41 0.13 0.77 -0.59
N LEU A 42 -0.88 0.84 0.27
CA LEU A 42 -1.09 1.86 1.29
C LEU A 42 -1.11 1.14 2.64
N PHE A 43 -0.14 1.43 3.50
CA PHE A 43 0.03 0.73 4.77
C PHE A 43 -0.58 1.52 5.93
N PHE A 44 -1.73 1.08 6.44
CA PHE A 44 -2.38 1.73 7.59
C PHE A 44 -2.11 1.02 8.93
N GLY A 45 -1.35 -0.08 8.89
CA GLY A 45 -1.08 -0.90 10.07
C GLY A 45 -0.32 -2.19 9.73
N PRO A 46 -0.25 -3.12 10.69
CA PRO A 46 0.48 -4.38 10.51
C PRO A 46 -0.20 -5.26 9.45
N THR A 47 0.63 -5.88 8.62
CA THR A 47 0.20 -6.90 7.67
C THR A 47 0.05 -8.26 8.35
N PRO A 48 -0.71 -9.21 7.78
CA PRO A 48 -0.90 -10.54 8.36
C PRO A 48 0.39 -11.35 8.56
N ILE A 49 1.43 -11.02 7.79
CA ILE A 49 2.76 -11.66 7.84
C ILE A 49 3.81 -10.83 8.61
N GLY A 50 3.43 -9.63 9.05
CA GLY A 50 4.29 -8.76 9.85
C GLY A 50 4.53 -9.32 11.24
N LYS A 51 5.74 -9.16 11.76
CA LYS A 51 6.04 -9.44 13.17
C LYS A 51 5.50 -8.31 14.05
N LYS A 52 5.47 -8.54 15.36
CA LYS A 52 4.94 -7.58 16.35
C LYS A 52 5.75 -6.27 16.30
N GLY A 53 5.22 -5.26 15.61
CA GLY A 53 5.84 -3.94 15.44
C GLY A 53 6.43 -3.67 14.05
N GLU A 54 6.38 -4.62 13.12
CA GLU A 54 6.90 -4.47 11.76
C GLU A 54 5.78 -4.61 10.73
N ILE A 55 5.72 -3.68 9.77
CA ILE A 55 4.80 -3.76 8.64
C ILE A 55 5.57 -4.40 7.48
N LYS A 56 5.23 -5.66 7.18
CA LYS A 56 5.95 -6.45 6.18
C LYS A 56 5.06 -6.72 4.96
N PRO A 57 5.31 -6.10 3.80
CA PRO A 57 4.63 -6.48 2.58
C PRO A 57 4.96 -7.91 2.16
N TYR A 58 4.12 -8.51 1.32
CA TYR A 58 4.32 -9.88 0.81
C TYR A 58 5.66 -10.03 0.07
N SER A 59 6.11 -8.98 -0.60
CA SER A 59 7.36 -8.88 -1.35
C SER A 59 7.92 -7.48 -1.19
N PRO A 60 9.22 -7.25 -1.44
CA PRO A 60 9.82 -5.93 -1.30
C PRO A 60 9.11 -4.91 -2.22
N VAL A 61 8.87 -3.71 -1.70
CA VAL A 61 8.10 -2.64 -2.36
C VAL A 61 8.91 -1.35 -2.38
N ASN A 62 8.72 -0.53 -3.40
CA ASN A 62 9.38 0.77 -3.50
C ASN A 62 8.55 1.80 -2.74
N VAL A 63 9.06 2.35 -1.63
CA VAL A 63 8.35 3.42 -0.91
C VAL A 63 8.41 4.70 -1.73
N ILE A 64 7.25 5.18 -2.17
CA ILE A 64 7.10 6.37 -3.03
C ILE A 64 6.58 7.60 -2.27
N GLY A 65 6.09 7.42 -1.05
CA GLY A 65 5.58 8.52 -0.24
C GLY A 65 5.00 8.07 1.08
N LYS A 66 4.32 9.00 1.75
CA LYS A 66 3.70 8.78 3.06
C LYS A 66 2.33 9.44 3.13
N ILE A 67 1.38 8.78 3.79
CA ILE A 67 0.03 9.28 4.01
C ILE A 67 0.09 10.36 5.09
N LEU A 68 -0.16 11.61 4.69
CA LEU A 68 -0.13 12.76 5.60
C LEU A 68 -1.35 12.81 6.55
N ASN A 69 -2.50 12.32 6.08
CA ASN A 69 -3.75 12.32 6.83
C ASN A 69 -4.37 10.91 6.81
N PRO A 70 -3.86 9.98 7.63
CA PRO A 70 -4.34 8.61 7.65
C PRO A 70 -5.70 8.53 8.36
N ASP A 71 -6.73 8.09 7.63
CA ASP A 71 -8.04 7.79 8.19
C ASP A 71 -8.30 6.28 8.12
N LYS A 72 -8.19 5.57 9.25
CA LYS A 72 -8.45 4.12 9.30
C LYS A 72 -9.90 3.75 8.98
N SER A 73 -10.81 4.71 9.02
CA SER A 73 -12.21 4.48 8.63
C SER A 73 -12.31 4.09 7.15
N VAL A 74 -11.32 4.44 6.32
CA VAL A 74 -11.23 3.99 4.92
C VAL A 74 -11.15 2.48 4.80
N LEU A 75 -10.44 1.79 5.70
CA LEU A 75 -10.32 0.32 5.68
C LEU A 75 -11.70 -0.33 5.80
N LYS A 76 -12.56 0.19 6.68
CA LYS A 76 -13.93 -0.31 6.82
C LYS A 76 -14.81 -0.01 5.60
N LYS A 77 -14.44 0.98 4.80
CA LYS A 77 -15.15 1.34 3.58
C LYS A 77 -14.72 0.47 2.41
N ILE A 78 -13.46 0.03 2.33
CA ILE A 78 -12.95 -0.83 1.25
C ILE A 78 -13.70 -2.17 1.25
N THR A 79 -14.60 -2.33 0.30
CA THR A 79 -15.30 -3.57 -0.02
C THR A 79 -15.04 -3.96 -1.48
N ASN A 80 -15.44 -5.17 -1.86
CA ASN A 80 -15.20 -5.69 -3.21
C ASN A 80 -15.84 -4.76 -4.26
N GLY A 81 -15.05 -4.28 -5.22
CA GLY A 81 -15.52 -3.35 -6.27
C GLY A 81 -15.32 -1.86 -5.98
N ILE A 82 -14.59 -1.48 -4.92
CA ILE A 82 -14.26 -0.07 -4.70
C ILE A 82 -13.17 0.44 -5.65
N GLU A 83 -13.49 1.54 -6.30
CA GLU A 83 -12.61 2.35 -7.11
C GLU A 83 -12.17 3.60 -6.33
N GLY A 84 -10.96 4.05 -6.57
CA GLY A 84 -10.51 5.33 -6.03
C GLY A 84 -9.54 5.98 -7.00
N THR A 85 -9.61 7.31 -7.05
CA THR A 85 -8.81 8.12 -7.97
C THR A 85 -7.72 8.82 -7.18
N PHE A 86 -6.46 8.54 -7.53
CA PHE A 86 -5.32 9.32 -7.04
C PHE A 86 -5.23 10.61 -7.86
N LYS A 87 -5.25 11.76 -7.18
CA LYS A 87 -5.04 13.08 -7.80
C LYS A 87 -3.83 13.74 -7.17
N LEU A 88 -2.92 14.21 -8.01
CA LEU A 88 -1.84 15.08 -7.56
C LEU A 88 -2.45 16.42 -7.11
N LYS A 89 -2.06 16.89 -5.93
CA LYS A 89 -2.41 18.24 -5.47
C LYS A 89 -1.66 19.23 -6.37
N LYS A 90 -2.41 20.05 -7.09
CA LYS A 90 -1.89 21.16 -7.91
C LYS A 90 -1.35 22.27 -7.02
#